data_AF-A0A971U550-F1
#
_entry.id   AF-A0A971U550-F1
#
_cell.length_a   1.000
_cell.length_b   1.000
_cell.length_c   1.000
_cell.angle_alpha   90.00
_cell.angle_beta   90.00
_cell.angle_gamma   90.00
#
_symmetry.space_group_name_H-M   'P 1'
#
loop_
_entity.id
_entity.type
_entity.pdbx_description
1 polymer ?
#
loop_
_entity_poly.entity_id
_entity_poly.type
_entity_poly.pdbx_seq_one_letter_code
_entity_poly.pdbx_strand_id
1 'polypeptide(L)'
;MAKRPGKHTPFFELVDAQHLAGCAVCRLAYRSTDRYLDMLLYEAVLDPTVRAKLKASRGFCQRHVAMLHARPGRSLGVALIYESVLRQITDSVAEGGLERAGWRERLRGQAATGGPLGQRLSPTEECPACRTEREAEQLYARLMADTIEDERLAAAYADGDGLCVPHLSMVLGCVSDEETLRRLLTPQIARYRAMLADLAEYIRKSDHRFRHEAMGEEGDVWLRVMNTVAGGAGLGTTARHGGRRSDDLMEASRPPDRSATSAERGGGQTPAGHESA
;
A
#
# COMPACT_ATOMS: atom_id res chain seq x y z
N MET A 1 19.12 -15.67 30.22
CA MET A 1 19.32 -14.23 29.93
C MET A 1 19.21 -14.02 28.43
N ALA A 2 18.02 -13.69 27.93
CA ALA A 2 17.83 -13.36 26.52
C ALA A 2 18.42 -11.97 26.25
N LYS A 3 19.36 -11.89 25.30
CA LYS A 3 19.97 -10.63 24.84
C LYS A 3 18.86 -9.79 24.19
N ARG A 4 18.42 -8.70 24.85
CA ARG A 4 17.58 -7.68 24.22
C ARG A 4 18.35 -7.10 23.02
N PRO A 5 17.88 -7.25 21.78
CA PRO A 5 18.57 -6.68 20.62
C PRO A 5 18.54 -5.14 20.74
N GLY A 6 19.65 -4.49 20.34
CA GLY A 6 19.77 -3.04 20.37
C GLY A 6 18.64 -2.38 19.58
N LYS A 7 18.19 -1.21 20.03
CA LYS A 7 17.13 -0.44 19.35
C LYS A 7 17.65 0.07 17.99
N HIS A 8 17.52 -0.75 16.95
CA HIS A 8 17.85 -0.44 15.57
C HIS A 8 16.79 0.49 14.95
N THR A 9 17.11 1.16 13.84
CA THR A 9 16.24 2.11 13.10
C THR A 9 14.75 1.69 12.99
N PRO A 10 14.39 0.42 12.73
CA PRO A 10 12.98 0.00 12.64
C PRO A 10 12.16 0.22 13.91
N PHE A 11 12.76 0.16 15.09
CA PHE A 11 12.05 0.41 16.35
C PHE A 11 11.58 1.87 16.44
N PHE A 12 12.46 2.81 16.11
CA PHE A 12 12.11 4.23 16.14
C PHE A 12 11.11 4.58 15.04
N GLU A 13 11.23 4.01 13.84
CA GLU A 13 10.21 4.14 12.80
C GLU A 13 8.84 3.64 13.27
N LEU A 14 8.81 2.53 14.02
CA LEU A 14 7.57 1.99 14.58
C LEU A 14 6.94 2.91 15.63
N VAL A 15 7.76 3.48 16.52
CA VAL A 15 7.29 4.46 17.53
C VAL A 15 6.77 5.71 16.84
N ASP A 16 7.53 6.30 15.92
CA ASP A 16 7.15 7.52 15.19
C ASP A 16 5.85 7.31 14.40
N ALA A 17 5.66 6.13 13.80
CA ALA A 17 4.45 5.80 13.05
C ALA A 17 3.18 5.72 13.91
N GLN A 18 3.27 5.49 15.23
CA GLN A 18 2.10 5.50 16.11
C GLN A 18 1.47 6.90 16.24
N HIS A 19 2.28 7.94 16.06
CA HIS A 19 1.84 9.33 16.16
C HIS A 19 1.22 9.86 14.86
N LEU A 20 1.18 9.03 13.81
CA LEU A 20 0.63 9.40 12.51
C LEU A 20 -0.74 8.75 12.32
N ALA A 21 -1.55 9.32 11.44
CA ALA A 21 -2.87 8.82 11.14
C ALA A 21 -2.86 7.35 10.64
N GLY A 22 -3.76 6.56 11.21
CA GLY A 22 -4.05 5.18 10.84
C GLY A 22 -3.12 4.15 11.48
N CYS A 23 -3.26 2.90 11.02
CA CYS A 23 -2.46 1.79 11.53
C CYS A 23 -0.96 1.96 11.19
N ALA A 24 -0.11 1.94 12.21
CA ALA A 24 1.34 2.06 12.06
C ALA A 24 1.93 0.97 11.14
N VAL A 25 1.45 -0.28 11.23
CA VAL A 25 1.91 -1.38 10.37
C VAL A 25 1.50 -1.16 8.92
N CYS A 26 0.24 -0.79 8.63
CA CYS A 26 -0.18 -0.39 7.27
C CYS A 26 0.73 0.70 6.70
N ARG A 27 1.02 1.72 7.51
CA ARG A 27 1.80 2.89 7.10
C ARG A 27 3.25 2.52 6.77
N LEU A 28 3.89 1.74 7.63
CA LEU A 28 5.27 1.32 7.44
C LEU A 28 5.41 0.32 6.29
N ALA A 29 4.46 -0.59 6.13
CA ALA A 29 4.41 -1.50 4.98
C ALA A 29 4.26 -0.74 3.66
N TYR A 30 3.37 0.27 3.62
CA TYR A 30 3.24 1.16 2.46
C TYR A 30 4.53 1.92 2.16
N ARG A 31 5.18 2.51 3.17
CA ARG A 31 6.46 3.22 2.99
C ARG A 31 7.58 2.30 2.49
N SER A 32 7.69 1.09 3.03
CA SER A 32 8.68 0.11 2.57
C SER A 32 8.42 -0.33 1.13
N THR A 33 7.16 -0.55 0.77
CA THR A 33 6.75 -0.90 -0.59
C THR A 33 7.04 0.22 -1.57
N ASP A 34 6.70 1.45 -1.19
CA ASP A 34 6.93 2.63 -2.01
C ASP A 34 8.43 2.91 -2.23
N ARG A 35 9.24 2.80 -1.17
CA ARG A 35 10.71 2.87 -1.27
C ARG A 35 11.28 1.79 -2.17
N TYR A 36 10.75 0.57 -2.07
CA TYR A 36 11.12 -0.53 -2.96
C TYR A 36 10.81 -0.22 -4.42
N LEU A 37 9.61 0.30 -4.71
CA LEU A 37 9.23 0.70 -6.07
C LEU A 37 10.15 1.79 -6.61
N ASP A 38 10.50 2.80 -5.80
CA ASP A 38 11.48 3.82 -6.20
C ASP A 38 12.84 3.21 -6.52
N MET A 39 13.44 2.49 -5.56
CA MET A 39 14.76 1.89 -5.73
C MET A 39 14.83 0.98 -6.96
N LEU A 40 13.80 0.16 -7.17
CA LEU A 40 13.72 -0.74 -8.31
C LEU A 40 13.78 0.00 -9.65
N LEU A 41 13.08 1.13 -9.75
CA LEU A 41 12.95 1.88 -10.99
C LEU A 41 14.16 2.76 -11.30
N TYR A 42 14.90 3.19 -10.28
CA TYR A 42 16.11 4.00 -10.46
C TYR A 42 17.38 3.15 -10.61
N GLU A 43 17.53 2.07 -9.83
CA GLU A 43 18.81 1.38 -9.69
C GLU A 43 18.81 -0.02 -10.30
N ALA A 44 17.68 -0.73 -10.27
CA ALA A 44 17.65 -2.17 -10.51
C ALA A 44 16.84 -2.59 -11.75
N VAL A 45 16.34 -1.64 -12.54
CA VAL A 45 15.50 -1.96 -13.71
C VAL A 45 16.24 -2.76 -14.79
N LEU A 46 17.57 -2.61 -14.84
CA LEU A 46 18.44 -3.34 -15.76
C LEU A 46 19.04 -4.62 -15.15
N ASP A 47 18.83 -4.88 -13.86
CA ASP A 47 19.36 -6.08 -13.21
C ASP A 47 18.69 -7.35 -13.77
N PRO A 48 19.47 -8.37 -14.24
CA PRO A 48 18.90 -9.56 -14.85
C PRO A 48 17.98 -10.37 -13.93
N THR A 49 18.28 -10.42 -12.63
CA THR A 49 17.52 -11.21 -11.66
C THR A 49 16.19 -10.54 -11.36
N VAL A 50 16.20 -9.22 -11.21
CA VAL A 50 14.99 -8.38 -11.07
C VAL A 50 14.11 -8.51 -12.31
N ARG A 51 14.68 -8.40 -13.52
CA ARG A 51 13.93 -8.53 -14.77
C ARG A 51 13.29 -9.90 -14.93
N ALA A 52 13.95 -10.97 -14.52
CA ALA A 52 13.38 -12.31 -14.55
C ALA A 52 12.13 -12.42 -13.66
N LYS A 53 12.20 -11.91 -12.42
CA LYS A 53 11.06 -11.88 -11.48
C LYS A 53 9.90 -11.04 -12.03
N LEU A 54 10.18 -9.87 -12.60
CA LEU A 54 9.16 -9.01 -13.19
C LEU A 54 8.49 -9.65 -14.41
N LYS A 55 9.23 -10.37 -15.26
CA LYS A 55 8.65 -11.15 -16.35
C LYS A 55 7.73 -12.26 -15.84
N ALA A 56 8.19 -13.05 -14.86
CA ALA A 56 7.43 -14.15 -14.28
C ALA A 56 6.13 -13.68 -13.60
N SER A 57 6.16 -12.51 -12.96
CA SER A 57 5.00 -11.88 -12.31
C SER A 57 4.15 -11.02 -13.24
N ARG A 58 4.51 -10.90 -14.52
CA ARG A 58 3.87 -9.99 -15.51
C ARG A 58 3.87 -8.52 -15.06
N GLY A 59 4.89 -8.11 -14.31
CA GLY A 59 5.05 -6.78 -13.75
C GLY A 59 4.42 -6.66 -12.36
N PHE A 60 3.57 -5.65 -12.19
CA PHE A 60 2.94 -5.36 -10.90
C PHE A 60 1.44 -5.62 -10.94
N CYS A 61 0.87 -5.99 -9.79
CA CYS A 61 -0.58 -6.13 -9.66
C CYS A 61 -1.26 -4.75 -9.77
N GLN A 62 -2.57 -4.74 -10.05
CA GLN A 62 -3.38 -3.52 -10.18
C GLN A 62 -3.15 -2.52 -9.04
N ARG A 63 -3.06 -3.00 -7.79
CA ARG A 63 -2.85 -2.16 -6.62
C ARG A 63 -1.49 -1.45 -6.64
N HIS A 64 -0.42 -2.15 -6.98
CA HIS A 64 0.92 -1.56 -7.06
C HIS A 64 1.12 -0.71 -8.32
N VAL A 65 0.40 -1.02 -9.41
CA VAL A 65 0.30 -0.11 -10.56
C VAL A 65 -0.34 1.22 -10.15
N ALA A 66 -1.38 1.20 -9.31
CA ALA A 66 -1.95 2.44 -8.77
C ALA A 66 -0.93 3.24 -7.92
N MET A 67 -0.11 2.57 -7.11
CA MET A 67 0.99 3.22 -6.38
C MET A 67 2.06 3.82 -7.31
N LEU A 68 2.35 3.16 -8.44
CA LEU A 68 3.24 3.69 -9.45
C LEU A 68 2.66 4.95 -10.12
N HIS A 69 1.36 4.94 -10.45
CA HIS A 69 0.69 6.09 -11.07
C HIS A 69 0.63 7.31 -10.16
N ALA A 70 0.55 7.10 -8.85
CA ALA A 70 0.56 8.17 -7.87
C ALA A 70 1.88 8.95 -7.86
N ARG A 71 2.99 8.41 -8.37
CA ARG A 71 4.32 9.02 -8.24
C ARG A 71 4.91 9.46 -9.57
N PRO A 72 5.31 10.73 -9.70
CA PRO A 72 6.05 11.22 -10.86
C PRO A 72 7.48 10.68 -10.91
N GLY A 73 8.16 10.84 -12.04
CA GLY A 73 9.58 10.48 -12.20
C GLY A 73 9.85 8.99 -12.45
N ARG A 74 8.83 8.14 -12.34
CA ARG A 74 8.93 6.67 -12.50
C ARG A 74 8.77 6.17 -13.95
N SER A 75 8.54 7.07 -14.91
CA SER A 75 8.06 6.70 -16.27
C SER A 75 9.05 5.84 -17.07
N LEU A 76 10.35 6.14 -17.02
CA LEU A 76 11.35 5.39 -17.80
C LEU A 76 11.50 3.96 -17.28
N GLY A 77 11.66 3.77 -15.97
CA GLY A 77 11.77 2.44 -15.38
C GLY A 77 10.52 1.60 -15.67
N VAL A 78 9.33 2.21 -15.55
CA VAL A 78 8.06 1.56 -15.90
C VAL A 78 8.03 1.17 -17.38
N ALA A 79 8.43 2.06 -18.29
CA ALA A 79 8.47 1.76 -19.72
C ALA A 79 9.40 0.59 -20.05
N LEU A 80 10.60 0.52 -19.45
CA LEU A 80 11.54 -0.57 -19.66
C LEU A 80 11.01 -1.92 -19.15
N ILE A 81 10.37 -1.94 -17.99
CA ILE A 81 9.75 -3.15 -17.42
C ILE A 81 8.64 -3.64 -18.35
N TYR A 82 7.71 -2.75 -18.70
CA TYR A 82 6.52 -3.13 -19.46
C TYR A 82 6.77 -3.35 -20.94
N GLU A 83 7.81 -2.75 -21.56
CA GLU A 83 8.28 -3.17 -22.89
C GLU A 83 8.67 -4.65 -22.87
N SER A 84 9.45 -5.03 -21.87
CA SER A 84 9.95 -6.38 -21.76
C SER A 84 8.85 -7.41 -21.43
N VAL A 85 7.86 -7.04 -20.62
CA VAL A 85 6.69 -7.87 -20.32
C VAL A 85 5.78 -7.98 -21.54
N LEU A 86 5.48 -6.86 -22.20
CA LEU A 86 4.59 -6.84 -23.36
C LEU A 86 5.17 -7.66 -24.51
N ARG A 87 6.49 -7.55 -24.77
CA ARG A 87 7.17 -8.39 -25.77
C ARG A 87 6.97 -9.88 -25.50
N GLN A 88 7.19 -10.33 -24.26
CA GLN A 88 6.98 -11.73 -23.87
C GLN A 88 5.52 -12.19 -24.03
N ILE A 89 4.57 -11.30 -23.73
CA ILE A 89 3.14 -11.57 -23.94
C ILE A 89 2.85 -11.68 -25.44
N THR A 90 3.34 -10.74 -26.26
CA THR A 90 3.18 -10.76 -27.72
C THR A 90 3.72 -12.05 -28.32
N ASP A 91 4.92 -12.47 -27.93
CA ASP A 91 5.51 -13.73 -28.40
C ASP A 91 4.63 -14.93 -28.02
N SER A 92 4.13 -14.95 -26.77
CA SER A 92 3.24 -16.02 -26.28
C SER A 92 1.91 -16.08 -27.05
N VAL A 93 1.35 -14.92 -27.40
CA VAL A 93 0.10 -14.83 -28.18
C VAL A 93 0.35 -15.20 -29.65
N ALA A 94 1.47 -14.77 -30.24
CA ALA A 94 1.81 -15.05 -31.63
C ALA A 94 2.06 -16.54 -31.88
N GLU A 95 2.67 -17.24 -30.92
CA GLU A 95 2.84 -18.70 -30.93
C GLU A 95 1.59 -19.46 -30.49
N GLY A 96 0.58 -18.75 -30.00
CA GLY A 96 -0.63 -19.31 -29.44
C GLY A 96 -1.56 -19.89 -30.49
N GLY A 97 -2.13 -21.05 -30.18
CA GLY A 97 -3.18 -21.68 -31.00
C GLY A 97 -4.23 -22.34 -30.11
N LEU A 98 -5.35 -22.72 -30.71
CA LEU A 98 -6.31 -23.58 -30.02
C LEU A 98 -5.69 -24.97 -29.83
N GLU A 99 -5.54 -25.39 -28.58
CA GLU A 99 -5.18 -26.78 -28.31
C GLU A 99 -6.42 -27.65 -28.54
N ARG A 100 -6.27 -28.61 -29.44
CA ARG A 100 -7.31 -29.59 -29.73
C ARG A 100 -7.16 -30.75 -28.76
N ALA A 101 -8.25 -31.05 -28.07
CA ALA A 101 -8.32 -32.23 -27.22
C ALA A 101 -8.02 -33.51 -28.02
N GLY A 102 -7.46 -34.51 -27.33
CA GLY A 102 -7.16 -35.82 -27.91
C GLY A 102 -8.43 -36.50 -28.42
N TRP A 103 -8.28 -37.54 -29.26
CA TRP A 103 -9.42 -38.22 -29.88
C TRP A 103 -10.45 -38.74 -28.86
N ARG A 104 -10.01 -39.17 -27.67
CA ARG A 104 -10.87 -39.61 -26.55
C ARG A 104 -11.70 -38.49 -25.94
N GLU A 105 -11.15 -37.28 -25.86
CA GLU A 105 -11.80 -36.11 -25.28
C GLU A 105 -12.78 -35.48 -26.26
N ARG A 106 -12.50 -35.56 -27.56
CA ARG A 106 -13.49 -35.19 -28.60
C ARG A 106 -14.72 -36.08 -28.56
N LEU A 107 -14.55 -37.38 -28.31
CA LEU A 107 -15.67 -38.31 -28.10
C LEU A 107 -16.50 -37.98 -26.86
N ARG A 108 -15.96 -37.22 -25.89
CA ARG A 108 -16.69 -36.69 -24.72
C ARG A 108 -17.28 -35.29 -24.97
N GLY A 109 -17.22 -34.78 -26.20
CA GLY A 109 -17.79 -33.46 -26.57
C GLY A 109 -16.94 -32.25 -26.17
N GLN A 110 -15.66 -32.44 -25.78
CA GLN A 110 -14.80 -31.30 -25.43
C GLN A 110 -14.33 -30.55 -26.68
N ALA A 111 -14.64 -29.26 -26.72
CA ALA A 111 -14.21 -28.34 -27.78
C ALA A 111 -12.72 -27.96 -27.62
N ALA A 112 -12.12 -27.51 -28.72
CA ALA A 112 -10.80 -26.90 -28.68
C ALA A 112 -10.83 -25.65 -27.79
N THR A 113 -9.79 -25.44 -26.99
CA THR A 113 -9.77 -24.38 -25.96
C THR A 113 -8.49 -23.55 -26.06
N GLY A 114 -8.63 -22.26 -25.77
CA GLY A 114 -7.51 -21.34 -25.55
C GLY A 114 -6.98 -21.37 -24.11
N GLY A 115 -7.49 -22.26 -23.24
CA GLY A 115 -7.09 -22.37 -21.84
C GLY A 115 -5.57 -22.44 -21.61
N PRO A 116 -4.81 -23.29 -22.34
CA PRO A 116 -3.36 -23.36 -22.23
C PRO A 116 -2.66 -22.04 -22.58
N LEU A 117 -3.14 -21.32 -23.60
CA LEU A 117 -2.66 -19.97 -23.90
C LEU A 117 -2.99 -19.01 -22.75
N GLY A 118 -4.22 -19.05 -22.21
CA GLY A 118 -4.60 -18.25 -21.04
C GLY A 118 -3.71 -18.50 -19.82
N GLN A 119 -3.32 -19.75 -19.58
CA GLN A 119 -2.36 -20.11 -18.53
C GLN A 119 -0.96 -19.55 -18.80
N ARG A 120 -0.48 -19.63 -20.05
CA ARG A 120 0.79 -18.99 -20.45
C ARG A 120 0.77 -17.48 -20.23
N LEU A 121 -0.36 -16.81 -20.42
CA LEU A 121 -0.51 -15.37 -20.20
C LEU A 121 -0.59 -14.99 -18.72
N SER A 122 -0.95 -15.94 -17.86
CA SER A 122 -1.06 -15.72 -16.43
C SER A 122 0.32 -15.55 -15.79
N PRO A 123 0.44 -14.77 -14.71
CA PRO A 123 1.67 -14.70 -13.94
C PRO A 123 1.95 -16.04 -13.24
N THR A 124 3.21 -16.44 -13.20
CA THR A 124 3.67 -17.66 -12.49
C THR A 124 4.27 -17.34 -11.13
N GLU A 125 4.57 -16.08 -10.86
CA GLU A 125 5.03 -15.60 -9.55
C GLU A 125 4.14 -14.46 -9.01
N GLU A 126 4.16 -14.28 -7.69
CA GLU A 126 3.49 -13.14 -7.06
C GLU A 126 4.15 -11.81 -7.46
N CYS A 127 3.37 -10.73 -7.40
CA CYS A 127 3.89 -9.38 -7.61
C CYS A 127 5.03 -9.08 -6.62
N PRO A 128 6.22 -8.64 -7.09
CA PRO A 128 7.36 -8.37 -6.21
C PRO A 128 7.07 -7.33 -5.12
N ALA A 129 6.28 -6.31 -5.44
CA ALA A 129 5.87 -5.31 -4.44
C ALA A 129 4.89 -5.88 -3.39
N CYS A 130 4.03 -6.86 -3.74
CA CYS A 130 3.19 -7.56 -2.75
C CYS A 130 4.04 -8.35 -1.77
N ARG A 131 5.10 -8.99 -2.28
CA ARG A 131 6.05 -9.71 -1.43
C ARG A 131 6.74 -8.77 -0.45
N THR A 132 7.27 -7.64 -0.94
CA THR A 132 7.93 -6.65 -0.09
C THR A 132 6.99 -6.06 0.96
N GLU A 133 5.74 -5.77 0.59
CA GLU A 133 4.76 -5.28 1.55
C GLU A 133 4.50 -6.31 2.65
N ARG A 134 4.23 -7.56 2.28
CA ARG A 134 3.97 -8.66 3.21
C ARG A 134 5.16 -8.91 4.14
N GLU A 135 6.38 -8.84 3.63
CA GLU A 135 7.61 -8.96 4.42
C GLU A 135 7.73 -7.80 5.43
N ALA A 136 7.41 -6.57 5.03
CA ALA A 136 7.39 -5.42 5.92
C ALA A 136 6.29 -5.55 6.99
N GLU A 137 5.08 -5.99 6.63
CA GLU A 137 4.00 -6.22 7.58
C GLU A 137 4.41 -7.25 8.65
N GLN A 138 5.02 -8.37 8.24
CA GLN A 138 5.50 -9.40 9.16
C GLN A 138 6.61 -8.88 10.08
N LEU A 139 7.55 -8.10 9.53
CA LEU A 139 8.63 -7.48 10.29
C LEU A 139 8.07 -6.56 11.39
N TYR A 140 7.22 -5.60 11.03
CA TYR A 140 6.70 -4.62 11.99
C TYR A 140 5.66 -5.22 12.94
N ALA A 141 4.89 -6.23 12.52
CA ALA A 141 3.98 -6.95 13.41
C ALA A 141 4.75 -7.72 14.50
N ARG A 142 5.82 -8.44 14.13
CA ARG A 142 6.69 -9.11 15.10
C ARG A 142 7.41 -8.10 15.99
N LEU A 143 7.97 -7.04 15.41
CA LEU A 143 8.64 -5.99 16.18
C LEU A 143 7.70 -5.34 17.21
N MET A 144 6.44 -5.10 16.84
CA MET A 144 5.41 -4.60 17.75
C MET A 144 5.20 -5.55 18.93
N ALA A 145 5.00 -6.85 18.68
CA ALA A 145 4.82 -7.84 19.74
C ALA A 145 6.06 -7.94 20.65
N ASP A 146 7.26 -7.98 20.06
CA ASP A 146 8.52 -8.16 20.78
C ASP A 146 8.93 -6.94 21.63
N THR A 147 8.37 -5.76 21.34
CA THR A 147 8.83 -4.50 21.94
C THR A 147 7.76 -3.64 22.61
N ILE A 148 6.50 -4.09 22.68
CA ILE A 148 5.39 -3.34 23.33
C ILE A 148 5.57 -3.14 24.84
N GLU A 149 6.44 -3.91 25.48
CA GLU A 149 6.85 -3.68 26.88
C GLU A 149 7.71 -2.41 27.05
N ASP A 150 8.32 -1.90 25.98
CA ASP A 150 9.07 -0.65 26.04
C ASP A 150 8.09 0.52 26.22
N GLU A 151 8.30 1.30 27.28
CA GLU A 151 7.39 2.39 27.66
C GLU A 151 7.22 3.45 26.58
N ARG A 152 8.19 3.64 25.68
CA ARG A 152 8.05 4.59 24.55
C ARG A 152 7.01 4.09 23.56
N LEU A 153 7.11 2.82 23.17
CA LEU A 153 6.16 2.22 22.23
C LEU A 153 4.80 2.04 22.89
N ALA A 154 4.75 1.62 24.15
CA ALA A 154 3.50 1.47 24.90
C ALA A 154 2.72 2.78 24.98
N ALA A 155 3.39 3.88 25.35
CA ALA A 155 2.78 5.21 25.42
C ALA A 155 2.31 5.69 24.05
N ALA A 156 3.16 5.57 23.01
CA ALA A 156 2.83 6.00 21.66
C ALA A 156 1.65 5.20 21.07
N TYR A 157 1.61 3.88 21.28
CA TYR A 157 0.52 3.01 20.85
C TYR A 157 -0.81 3.26 21.61
N ALA A 158 -0.71 3.60 22.90
CA ALA A 158 -1.89 3.91 23.69
C ALA A 158 -2.54 5.23 23.27
N ASP A 159 -1.73 6.24 22.92
CA ASP A 159 -2.18 7.55 22.46
C ASP A 159 -2.57 7.60 20.96
N GLY A 160 -1.99 6.70 20.16
CA GLY A 160 -2.20 6.65 18.71
C GLY A 160 -3.49 5.96 18.25
N ASP A 161 -3.59 5.82 16.93
CA ASP A 161 -4.75 5.24 16.22
C ASP A 161 -4.92 3.72 16.41
N GLY A 162 -3.87 3.06 16.90
CA GLY A 162 -3.86 1.61 17.11
C GLY A 162 -3.68 0.79 15.84
N LEU A 163 -4.03 -0.49 15.93
CA LEU A 163 -3.89 -1.43 14.81
C LEU A 163 -5.24 -1.63 14.11
N CYS A 164 -5.22 -1.80 12.78
CA CYS A 164 -6.38 -2.33 12.07
C CYS A 164 -6.55 -3.82 12.42
N VAL A 165 -7.74 -4.38 12.20
CA VAL A 165 -8.05 -5.79 12.53
C VAL A 165 -7.06 -6.77 11.87
N PRO A 166 -6.70 -6.65 10.58
CA PRO A 166 -5.71 -7.53 9.97
C PRO A 166 -4.36 -7.50 10.70
N HIS A 167 -3.82 -6.32 10.99
CA HIS A 167 -2.52 -6.20 11.65
C HIS A 167 -2.57 -6.49 13.14
N LEU A 168 -3.69 -6.24 13.81
CA LEU A 168 -3.91 -6.73 15.17
C LEU A 168 -3.85 -8.26 15.19
N SER A 169 -4.55 -8.93 14.28
CA SER A 169 -4.51 -10.39 14.17
C SER A 169 -3.09 -10.91 13.91
N MET A 170 -2.31 -10.25 13.06
CA MET A 170 -0.92 -10.61 12.80
C MET A 170 -0.02 -10.44 14.03
N VAL A 171 -0.15 -9.33 14.74
CA VAL A 171 0.62 -9.05 15.96
C VAL A 171 0.26 -10.06 17.05
N LEU A 172 -1.03 -10.32 17.26
CA LEU A 172 -1.50 -11.31 18.24
C LEU A 172 -0.98 -12.73 17.94
N GLY A 173 -0.80 -13.08 16.67
CA GLY A 173 -0.17 -14.35 16.28
C GLY A 173 1.31 -14.48 16.69
N CYS A 174 1.95 -13.38 17.11
CA CYS A 174 3.33 -13.37 17.62
C CYS A 174 3.41 -13.32 19.16
N VAL A 175 2.28 -13.13 19.86
CA VAL A 175 2.25 -12.97 21.32
C VAL A 175 2.30 -14.32 22.02
N SER A 176 3.16 -14.45 23.04
CA SER A 176 3.34 -15.69 23.81
C SER A 176 2.97 -15.60 25.30
N ASP A 177 2.62 -14.42 25.81
CA ASP A 177 2.34 -14.18 27.22
C ASP A 177 1.15 -13.21 27.43
N GLU A 178 0.53 -13.30 28.61
CA GLU A 178 -0.69 -12.56 28.94
C GLU A 178 -0.45 -11.07 29.18
N GLU A 179 0.75 -10.67 29.63
CA GLU A 179 1.08 -9.27 29.87
C GLU A 179 1.20 -8.49 28.56
N THR A 180 1.94 -9.04 27.60
CA THR A 180 2.04 -8.52 26.23
C THR A 180 0.65 -8.44 25.58
N LEU A 181 -0.16 -9.49 25.70
CA LEU A 181 -1.53 -9.52 25.20
C LEU A 181 -2.38 -8.38 25.77
N ARG A 182 -2.33 -8.20 27.10
CA ARG A 182 -3.07 -7.17 27.82
C ARG A 182 -2.63 -5.76 27.42
N ARG A 183 -1.31 -5.53 27.26
CA ARG A 183 -0.75 -4.25 26.79
C ARG A 183 -1.21 -3.89 25.38
N LEU A 184 -1.38 -4.87 24.49
CA LEU A 184 -1.90 -4.65 23.13
C LEU A 184 -3.42 -4.42 23.11
N LEU A 185 -4.17 -5.22 23.85
CA LEU A 185 -5.63 -5.21 23.78
C LEU A 185 -6.28 -4.07 24.58
N THR A 186 -5.69 -3.63 25.69
CA THR A 186 -6.30 -2.61 26.55
C THR A 186 -6.54 -1.29 25.80
N PRO A 187 -5.55 -0.69 25.12
CA PRO A 187 -5.78 0.50 24.32
C PRO A 187 -6.71 0.25 23.12
N GLN A 188 -6.63 -0.95 22.53
CA GLN A 188 -7.46 -1.31 21.37
C GLN A 188 -8.95 -1.38 21.73
N ILE A 189 -9.29 -1.99 22.86
CA ILE A 189 -10.66 -2.06 23.37
C ILE A 189 -11.20 -0.67 23.70
N ALA A 190 -10.37 0.20 24.29
CA ALA A 190 -10.78 1.58 24.58
C ALA A 190 -11.18 2.33 23.30
N ARG A 191 -10.38 2.21 22.23
CA ARG A 191 -10.71 2.77 20.90
C ARG A 191 -11.99 2.21 20.32
N TYR A 192 -12.20 0.89 20.41
CA TYR A 192 -13.43 0.25 19.91
C TYR A 192 -14.66 0.74 20.64
N ARG A 193 -14.59 0.91 21.97
CA ARG A 193 -15.70 1.46 22.76
C ARG A 193 -16.02 2.90 22.40
N ALA A 194 -14.99 3.73 22.18
CA ALA A 194 -15.19 5.11 21.71
C ALA A 194 -15.89 5.11 20.33
N MET A 195 -15.40 4.33 19.36
CA MET A 195 -16.04 4.22 18.05
C MET A 195 -17.47 3.67 18.10
N LEU A 196 -17.78 2.75 19.01
CA LEU A 196 -19.15 2.25 19.19
C LEU A 196 -20.09 3.35 19.72
N ALA A 197 -19.61 4.20 20.63
CA ALA A 197 -20.36 5.35 21.12
C ALA A 197 -20.61 6.37 19.99
N ASP A 198 -19.57 6.71 19.24
CA ASP A 198 -19.67 7.58 18.06
C ASP A 198 -20.65 7.01 17.03
N LEU A 199 -20.57 5.71 16.74
CA LEU A 199 -21.44 5.06 15.75
C LEU A 199 -22.91 5.07 16.21
N ALA A 200 -23.16 4.84 17.49
CA ALA A 200 -24.51 4.95 18.06
C ALA A 200 -25.07 6.37 17.90
N GLU A 201 -24.24 7.39 18.13
CA GLU A 201 -24.64 8.79 17.98
C GLU A 201 -24.87 9.17 16.50
N TYR A 202 -24.00 8.72 15.60
CA TYR A 202 -24.17 8.91 14.16
C TYR A 202 -25.49 8.30 13.67
N ILE A 203 -25.80 7.07 14.10
CA ILE A 203 -27.05 6.39 13.75
C ILE A 203 -28.26 7.15 14.34
N ARG A 204 -28.18 7.61 15.59
CA ARG A 204 -29.24 8.39 16.24
C ARG A 204 -29.54 9.68 15.47
N LYS A 205 -28.52 10.47 15.16
CA LYS A 205 -28.65 11.76 14.44
C LYS A 205 -29.05 11.61 12.97
N SER A 206 -28.85 10.44 12.38
CA SER A 206 -29.32 10.13 11.03
C SER A 206 -30.84 9.96 10.94
N ASP A 207 -31.54 9.79 12.08
CA ASP A 207 -33.00 9.76 12.12
C ASP A 207 -33.58 11.17 11.85
N HIS A 208 -34.64 11.23 11.03
CA HIS A 208 -35.31 12.46 10.65
C HIS A 208 -35.71 13.36 11.83
N ARG A 209 -35.95 12.80 13.03
CA ARG A 209 -36.29 13.54 14.25
C ARG A 209 -35.14 14.42 14.74
N PHE A 210 -33.90 13.97 14.54
CA PHE A 210 -32.69 14.60 15.07
C PHE A 210 -31.84 15.27 13.98
N ARG A 211 -32.33 15.32 12.74
CA ARG A 211 -31.63 15.90 11.57
C ARG A 211 -31.19 17.37 11.71
N HIS A 212 -31.73 18.08 12.70
CA HIS A 212 -31.42 19.48 12.97
C HIS A 212 -30.22 19.63 13.91
N GLU A 213 -29.84 18.55 14.61
CA GLU A 213 -28.62 18.51 15.40
C GLU A 213 -27.40 18.42 14.47
N ALA A 214 -26.37 19.22 14.76
CA ALA A 214 -25.12 19.15 14.01
C ALA A 214 -24.34 17.87 14.35
N MET A 215 -23.67 17.32 13.34
CA MET A 215 -22.70 16.25 13.53
C MET A 215 -21.43 16.79 14.20
N GLY A 216 -20.95 16.07 15.22
CA GLY A 216 -19.65 16.28 15.86
C GLY A 216 -18.60 15.30 15.35
N GLU A 217 -17.79 14.75 16.27
CA GLU A 217 -16.73 13.76 15.98
C GLU A 217 -17.29 12.45 15.37
N GLU A 218 -18.59 12.17 15.57
CA GLU A 218 -19.27 11.03 14.98
C GLU A 218 -19.49 11.16 13.46
N GLY A 219 -19.38 12.38 12.90
CA GLY A 219 -19.72 12.65 11.50
C GLY A 219 -18.92 11.82 10.47
N ASP A 220 -17.74 11.33 10.84
CA ASP A 220 -16.88 10.50 10.01
C ASP A 220 -16.63 9.09 10.58
N VAL A 221 -17.34 8.70 11.64
CA VAL A 221 -17.11 7.42 12.34
C VAL A 221 -17.23 6.22 11.41
N TRP A 222 -18.13 6.28 10.43
CA TRP A 222 -18.31 5.22 9.44
C TRP A 222 -17.03 4.98 8.60
N LEU A 223 -16.26 6.02 8.29
CA LEU A 223 -14.94 5.89 7.67
C LEU A 223 -13.95 5.26 8.64
N ARG A 224 -13.86 5.77 9.88
CA ARG A 224 -12.93 5.27 10.90
C ARG A 224 -13.14 3.79 11.25
N VAL A 225 -14.39 3.35 11.30
CA VAL A 225 -14.74 1.93 11.51
C VAL A 225 -14.32 1.07 10.31
N MET A 226 -14.58 1.52 9.07
CA MET A 226 -14.11 0.80 7.88
C MET A 226 -12.57 0.71 7.85
N ASN A 227 -11.88 1.80 8.19
CA ASN A 227 -10.41 1.84 8.25
C ASN A 227 -9.88 0.88 9.33
N THR A 228 -10.55 0.79 10.48
CA THR A 228 -10.22 -0.15 11.54
C THR A 228 -10.38 -1.60 11.07
N VAL A 229 -11.46 -1.93 10.37
CA VAL A 229 -11.76 -3.31 9.94
C VAL A 229 -10.93 -3.73 8.73
N ALA A 230 -10.77 -2.87 7.74
CA ALA A 230 -10.10 -3.19 6.48
C ALA A 230 -8.60 -2.85 6.48
N GLY A 231 -8.20 -1.85 7.27
CA GLY A 231 -6.86 -1.27 7.22
C GLY A 231 -6.67 -0.30 6.05
N GLY A 232 -5.51 0.34 6.04
CA GLY A 232 -5.08 1.23 4.96
C GLY A 232 -4.09 2.27 5.45
N ALA A 233 -3.00 2.47 4.70
CA ALA A 233 -1.97 3.43 5.07
C ALA A 233 -2.51 4.86 5.08
N GLY A 234 -2.31 5.56 6.19
CA GLY A 234 -2.77 6.94 6.40
C GLY A 234 -4.28 7.09 6.54
N LEU A 235 -5.03 6.00 6.69
CA LEU A 235 -6.48 6.06 6.93
C LEU A 235 -6.72 6.04 8.44
N GLY A 236 -7.06 7.19 9.01
CA GLY A 236 -7.20 7.35 10.46
C GLY A 236 -8.37 6.57 11.06
N THR A 237 -8.24 6.21 12.33
CA THR A 237 -9.22 5.38 13.08
C THR A 237 -9.77 6.10 14.31
N THR A 238 -9.21 7.25 14.68
CA THR A 238 -9.66 8.08 15.80
C THR A 238 -10.17 9.44 15.31
N ALA A 239 -11.00 10.11 16.12
CA ALA A 239 -11.49 11.45 15.80
C ALA A 239 -10.35 12.48 15.63
N ARG A 240 -9.21 12.28 16.31
CA ARG A 240 -8.00 13.12 16.19
C ARG A 240 -7.51 13.23 14.75
N HIS A 241 -7.43 12.10 14.04
CA HIS A 241 -6.92 12.05 12.67
C HIS A 241 -8.02 12.05 11.61
N GLY A 242 -9.26 11.73 12.02
CA GLY A 242 -10.39 11.55 11.12
C GLY A 242 -10.26 10.30 10.24
N GLY A 243 -11.32 9.96 9.54
CA GLY A 243 -11.39 8.77 8.69
C GLY A 243 -10.84 8.95 7.27
N ARG A 244 -10.43 10.15 6.88
CA ARG A 244 -9.87 10.43 5.54
C ARG A 244 -8.38 10.10 5.48
N ARG A 245 -7.87 9.94 4.25
CA ARG A 245 -6.44 9.69 4.02
C ARG A 245 -5.63 10.93 4.42
N SER A 246 -4.54 10.71 5.15
CA SER A 246 -3.64 11.77 5.61
C SER A 246 -2.91 12.48 4.47
N ASP A 247 -2.72 13.78 4.63
CA ASP A 247 -2.15 14.66 3.60
C ASP A 247 -0.73 14.25 3.20
N ASP A 248 0.09 13.78 4.13
CA ASP A 248 1.47 13.36 3.84
C ASP A 248 1.55 12.17 2.86
N LEU A 249 0.53 11.30 2.82
CA LEU A 249 0.43 10.24 1.81
C LEU A 249 -0.32 10.70 0.54
N MET A 250 -1.19 11.71 0.64
CA MET A 250 -1.83 12.31 -0.53
C MET A 250 -0.87 13.19 -1.33
N GLU A 251 -0.04 13.99 -0.67
CA GLU A 251 0.94 14.89 -1.28
C GLU A 251 2.10 14.12 -1.92
N ALA A 252 2.54 13.03 -1.27
CA ALA A 252 3.47 12.07 -1.88
C ALA A 252 2.91 11.38 -3.14
N SER A 253 1.60 11.53 -3.40
CA SER A 253 0.89 11.00 -4.57
C SER A 253 0.53 12.09 -5.61
N ARG A 254 0.95 13.34 -5.41
CA ARG A 254 0.60 14.46 -6.30
C ARG A 254 1.64 14.58 -7.42
N PRO A 255 1.25 14.58 -8.71
CA PRO A 255 2.19 14.84 -9.79
C PRO A 255 2.76 16.28 -9.67
N PRO A 256 4.01 16.52 -10.10
CA PRO A 256 4.64 17.82 -10.03
C PRO A 256 3.88 18.74 -10.98
N ASP A 257 3.69 19.97 -10.55
CA ASP A 257 3.01 20.97 -11.34
C ASP A 257 3.77 21.21 -12.66
N ARG A 258 3.21 20.72 -13.76
CA ARG A 258 3.77 20.88 -15.10
C ARG A 258 3.66 22.31 -15.63
N SER A 259 2.95 23.20 -14.92
CA SER A 259 2.83 24.61 -15.31
C SER A 259 4.07 25.44 -14.96
N ALA A 260 4.96 24.96 -14.07
CA ALA A 260 6.15 25.70 -13.66
C ALA A 260 7.38 25.54 -14.59
N THR A 261 7.38 24.56 -15.50
CA THR A 261 8.57 24.23 -16.33
C THR A 261 8.54 24.81 -17.75
N SER A 262 7.49 25.54 -18.13
CA SER A 262 7.37 26.16 -19.47
C SER A 262 7.73 27.66 -19.51
N ALA A 263 8.02 28.30 -18.37
CA ALA A 263 8.34 29.73 -18.30
C ALA A 263 9.82 30.08 -18.58
N GLU A 264 10.75 29.10 -18.62
CA GLU A 264 12.19 29.38 -18.73
C GLU A 264 12.84 29.02 -20.08
N ARG A 265 12.07 28.71 -21.13
CA ARG A 265 12.62 28.42 -22.49
C ARG A 265 12.03 29.28 -23.60
N GLY A 266 11.77 30.56 -23.31
CA GLY A 266 11.25 31.51 -24.30
C GLY A 266 11.83 32.90 -24.13
N GLY A 267 13.11 33.12 -24.44
CA GLY A 267 13.70 34.45 -24.45
C GLY A 267 15.10 34.48 -25.04
N GLY A 268 15.23 34.83 -26.32
CA GLY A 268 16.52 35.15 -26.93
C GLY A 268 16.70 34.74 -28.38
N GLN A 269 15.78 35.08 -29.30
CA GLN A 269 16.14 35.24 -30.71
C GLN A 269 16.37 36.73 -30.96
N THR A 270 17.64 37.13 -31.07
CA THR A 270 18.07 38.41 -31.63
C THR A 270 17.91 38.36 -33.15
N PRO A 271 17.27 39.34 -33.80
CA PRO A 271 17.26 39.40 -35.26
C PRO A 271 18.59 40.01 -35.74
N ALA A 272 19.17 39.37 -36.75
CA ALA A 272 20.28 39.91 -37.52
C ALA A 272 19.80 41.14 -38.31
N GLY A 273 20.31 42.31 -37.95
CA GLY A 273 20.17 43.53 -38.74
C GLY A 273 21.19 43.52 -39.86
N HIS A 274 20.70 43.43 -41.10
CA HIS A 274 21.44 43.70 -42.33
C HIS A 274 20.79 44.94 -42.93
N GLU A 275 21.47 46.09 -42.94
CA GLU A 275 21.25 47.09 -43.98
C GLU A 275 22.43 48.06 -44.07
N SER A 276 22.80 48.31 -45.32
CA SER A 276 23.98 49.00 -45.80
C SER A 276 23.68 50.48 -46.05
N ALA A 277 24.65 51.34 -45.76
CA ALA A 277 24.97 52.56 -46.51
C ALA A 277 26.38 53.02 -46.14
#